data_AF-A0A9E3VMF5-F1
#
_entry.id   AF-A0A9E3VMF5-F1
#
_cell.length_a   1.000
_cell.length_b   1.000
_cell.length_c   1.000
_cell.angle_alpha   90.00
_cell.angle_beta   90.00
_cell.angle_gamma   90.00
#
_symmetry.space_group_name_H-M   'P 1'
#
loop_
_entity.id
_entity.type
_entity.pdbx_description
1 polymer ?
#
loop_
_entity_poly.entity_id
_entity_poly.type
_entity_poly.pdbx_seq_one_letter_code
_entity_poly.pdbx_strand_id
1 'polypeptide(L)'
;MKDYVYEFLKEYKLSPHKAYESKVFEYGGVIHNYKWVHFILDNVQNIIDFEKSTFAVYLDAMTQFHKFSSIQINSLNEYVKVSSKDLSVEIENVKFTSDFRQHEYDLFILPAPIYLFHKIILSKRLALSLQKTKITSYRYKELPGWE
;
A
#
# COMPACT_ATOMS: atom_id res chain seq x y z
N MET A 1 11.32 13.21 -21.05
CA MET A 1 10.02 13.60 -20.46
C MET A 1 9.60 12.51 -19.48
N LYS A 2 10.15 12.50 -18.25
CA LYS A 2 9.94 11.40 -17.27
C LYS A 2 9.64 11.90 -15.83
N ASP A 3 9.79 13.19 -15.55
CA ASP A 3 9.36 13.82 -14.29
C ASP A 3 7.84 14.06 -14.20
N TYR A 4 7.12 13.82 -15.31
CA TYR A 4 5.69 14.13 -15.43
C TYR A 4 4.81 13.41 -14.41
N VAL A 5 5.15 12.18 -14.00
CA VAL A 5 4.33 11.43 -13.03
C VAL A 5 4.38 12.08 -11.65
N TYR A 6 5.56 12.50 -11.19
CA TYR A 6 5.67 13.13 -9.88
C TYR A 6 5.00 14.52 -9.87
N GLU A 7 5.15 15.29 -10.95
CA GLU A 7 4.45 16.57 -11.08
C GLU A 7 2.92 16.39 -11.14
N PHE A 8 2.43 15.38 -11.84
CA PHE A 8 1.01 15.00 -11.81
C PHE A 8 0.55 14.62 -10.39
N LEU A 9 1.34 13.85 -9.65
CA LEU A 9 1.00 13.45 -8.28
C LEU A 9 0.96 14.63 -7.30
N LYS A 10 1.69 15.72 -7.55
CA LYS A 10 1.66 16.93 -6.71
C LYS A 10 0.31 17.67 -6.74
N GLU A 11 -0.56 17.36 -7.70
CA GLU A 11 -1.94 17.88 -7.76
C GLU A 11 -2.87 17.19 -6.73
N TYR A 12 -2.39 16.13 -6.09
CA TYR A 12 -3.17 15.29 -5.16
C TYR A 12 -2.66 15.43 -3.73
N LYS A 13 -3.53 15.13 -2.76
CA LYS A 13 -3.16 15.14 -1.34
C LYS A 13 -2.43 13.84 -1.00
N LEU A 14 -1.11 13.84 -1.12
CA LEU A 14 -0.27 12.68 -0.78
C LEU A 14 0.01 12.65 0.73
N SER A 15 0.12 11.45 1.31
CA SER A 15 0.67 11.31 2.67
C SER A 15 2.09 11.89 2.77
N PRO A 16 2.59 12.23 3.98
CA PRO A 16 3.92 12.81 4.15
C PRO A 16 4.98 12.02 3.37
N HIS A 17 5.79 12.70 2.56
CA HIS A 17 6.74 12.04 1.67
C HIS A 17 7.93 12.93 1.36
N LYS A 18 8.99 12.31 0.84
CA LYS A 18 10.16 12.96 0.25
C LYS A 18 10.37 12.40 -1.16
N ALA A 19 10.80 13.26 -2.08
CA ALA A 19 11.19 12.86 -3.42
C ALA A 19 12.69 13.09 -3.60
N TYR A 20 13.39 12.02 -4.00
CA TYR A 20 14.83 12.05 -4.25
C TYR A 20 15.12 11.91 -5.74
N GLU A 21 16.10 12.64 -6.23
CA GLU A 21 16.59 12.42 -7.60
C GLU A 21 17.36 11.11 -7.67
N SER A 22 17.06 10.31 -8.69
CA SER A 22 17.73 9.04 -8.91
C SER A 22 18.05 8.86 -10.39
N LYS A 23 19.25 8.35 -10.66
CA LYS A 23 19.70 7.95 -11.99
C LYS A 23 19.50 6.45 -12.13
N VAL A 24 18.61 6.05 -13.03
CA VAL A 24 18.34 4.64 -13.33
C VAL A 24 19.03 4.28 -14.64
N PHE A 25 19.88 3.26 -14.58
CA PHE A 25 20.59 2.72 -15.73
C PHE A 25 19.74 1.63 -16.37
N GLU A 26 19.32 1.85 -17.60
CA GLU A 26 18.59 0.85 -18.38
C GLU A 26 19.58 -0.08 -19.11
N TYR A 27 19.17 -1.34 -19.30
CA TYR A 27 19.93 -2.29 -20.10
C TYR A 27 20.11 -1.73 -21.53
N GLY A 28 21.36 -1.54 -21.96
CA GLY A 28 21.70 -0.80 -23.19
C GLY A 28 22.37 0.57 -22.96
N GLY A 29 22.63 0.94 -21.70
CA GLY A 29 23.50 2.09 -21.36
C GLY A 29 22.80 3.44 -21.32
N VAL A 30 21.48 3.48 -21.52
CA VAL A 30 20.69 4.71 -21.41
C VAL A 30 20.47 5.05 -19.93
N ILE A 31 20.80 6.29 -19.56
CA ILE A 31 20.60 6.81 -18.20
C ILE A 31 19.33 7.65 -18.18
N HIS A 32 18.42 7.32 -17.27
CA HIS A 32 17.20 8.08 -17.03
C HIS A 32 17.26 8.77 -15.67
N ASN A 33 16.84 10.04 -15.63
CA ASN A 33 16.59 10.73 -14.37
C ASN A 33 15.13 10.48 -13.95
N TYR A 34 14.95 9.98 -12.74
CA TYR A 34 13.64 9.75 -12.11
C TYR A 34 13.60 10.41 -10.73
N LYS A 35 12.37 10.60 -10.22
CA LYS A 35 12.14 10.89 -8.81
C LYS A 35 11.76 9.60 -8.09
N TRP A 36 12.50 9.24 -7.06
CA TRP A 36 12.12 8.18 -6.13
C TRP A 36 11.31 8.79 -4.98
N VAL A 37 10.04 8.41 -4.88
CA VAL A 37 9.12 8.89 -3.85
C VAL A 37 9.16 7.93 -2.65
N HIS A 38 9.59 8.46 -1.51
CA HIS A 38 9.59 7.76 -0.23
C HIS A 38 8.50 8.36 0.65
N PHE A 39 7.46 7.58 0.94
CA PHE A 39 6.44 7.97 1.91
C PHE A 39 6.98 7.80 3.32
N ILE A 40 6.89 8.87 4.09
CA ILE A 40 7.22 8.89 5.51
C ILE A 40 6.00 8.32 6.22
N LEU A 41 6.20 7.21 6.91
CA LEU A 41 5.17 6.63 7.77
C LEU A 41 4.87 7.64 8.88
N ASP A 42 3.73 8.31 8.78
CA ASP A 42 3.13 8.94 9.94
C ASP A 42 2.80 7.84 10.96
N ASN A 43 2.55 8.18 12.22
CA ASN A 43 2.25 7.19 13.26
C ASN A 43 0.82 6.62 13.11
N VAL A 44 0.44 6.27 11.88
CA VAL A 44 -0.82 5.69 11.43
C VAL A 44 -1.00 4.22 11.85
N GLN A 45 -0.33 3.79 12.93
CA GLN A 45 -0.41 2.42 13.44
C GLN A 45 -1.86 1.96 13.75
N ASN A 46 -2.78 2.92 13.88
CA ASN A 46 -4.21 2.70 14.17
C ASN A 46 -5.16 3.03 13.01
N ILE A 47 -4.70 3.02 11.75
CA ILE A 47 -5.61 3.27 10.63
C ILE A 47 -6.49 2.06 10.30
N ILE A 48 -6.02 0.85 10.57
CA ILE A 48 -6.80 -0.37 10.34
C ILE A 48 -7.70 -0.59 11.56
N ASP A 49 -8.99 -0.69 11.31
CA ASP A 49 -9.98 -1.18 12.26
C ASP A 49 -9.87 -2.71 12.25
N PHE A 50 -9.00 -3.24 13.12
CA PHE A 50 -8.71 -4.67 13.23
C PHE A 50 -9.97 -5.47 13.52
N GLU A 51 -10.82 -5.00 14.44
CA GLU A 51 -12.05 -5.69 14.83
C GLU A 51 -13.03 -5.86 13.67
N LYS A 52 -13.11 -4.87 12.77
CA LYS A 52 -13.98 -4.92 11.59
C LYS A 52 -13.31 -5.48 10.32
N SER A 53 -12.02 -5.78 10.38
CA SER A 53 -11.26 -6.34 9.26
C SER A 53 -11.19 -7.86 9.36
N THR A 54 -11.02 -8.53 8.22
CA THR A 54 -10.80 -9.98 8.18
C THR A 54 -9.46 -10.33 7.55
N PHE A 55 -8.82 -11.37 8.09
CA PHE A 55 -7.47 -11.76 7.72
C PHE A 55 -7.46 -13.21 7.24
N ALA A 56 -6.84 -13.45 6.10
CA ALA A 56 -6.58 -14.79 5.58
C ALA A 56 -5.23 -15.28 6.13
N VAL A 57 -5.22 -16.52 6.63
CA VAL A 57 -4.00 -17.21 7.06
C VAL A 57 -3.60 -18.20 5.99
N TYR A 58 -2.34 -18.16 5.62
CA TYR A 58 -1.67 -19.05 4.69
C TYR A 58 -0.60 -19.83 5.46
N LEU A 59 -0.58 -21.15 5.25
CA LEU A 59 0.51 -21.99 5.71
C LEU A 59 1.71 -21.74 4.79
N ASP A 60 2.83 -21.28 5.35
CA ASP A 60 4.08 -21.25 4.60
C ASP A 60 4.69 -22.65 4.59
N ALA A 61 4.39 -23.40 3.54
CA ALA A 61 5.10 -24.62 3.20
C ALA A 61 5.78 -24.44 1.83
N MET A 62 6.59 -23.39 1.69
CA MET A 62 7.62 -23.21 0.65
C MET A 62 7.17 -23.16 -0.83
N THR A 63 5.94 -23.48 -1.24
CA THR A 63 5.60 -23.51 -2.70
C THR A 63 4.16 -23.25 -3.12
N GLN A 64 3.15 -23.25 -2.24
CA GLN A 64 1.77 -22.97 -2.66
C GLN A 64 0.99 -22.23 -1.58
N PHE A 65 0.74 -20.94 -1.79
CA PHE A 65 -0.07 -20.08 -0.93
C PHE A 65 -1.55 -20.52 -0.95
N HIS A 66 -1.85 -21.62 -0.27
CA HIS A 66 -3.23 -22.03 -0.04
C HIS A 66 -3.76 -21.34 1.20
N LYS A 67 -4.88 -20.62 1.04
CA LYS A 67 -5.61 -20.05 2.17
C LYS A 67 -6.07 -21.20 3.06
N PHE A 68 -5.51 -21.26 4.26
CA PHE A 68 -5.83 -22.29 5.23
C PHE A 68 -7.10 -21.95 6.02
N SER A 69 -7.26 -20.67 6.38
CA SER A 69 -8.41 -20.19 7.14
C SER A 69 -8.59 -18.68 6.99
N SER A 70 -9.74 -18.17 7.43
CA SER A 70 -9.92 -16.75 7.80
C SER A 70 -9.96 -16.65 9.32
N ILE A 71 -9.19 -15.73 9.88
CA ILE A 71 -9.21 -15.42 11.30
C ILE A 71 -9.62 -13.97 11.51
N GLN A 72 -10.25 -13.71 12.64
CA GLN A 72 -10.43 -12.36 13.15
C GLN A 72 -9.22 -12.04 14.03
N ILE A 73 -8.68 -10.84 13.84
CA ILE A 73 -7.56 -10.31 14.62
C ILE A 73 -8.04 -8.97 15.15
N ASN A 74 -8.05 -8.78 16.47
CA ASN A 74 -8.70 -7.64 17.10
C ASN A 74 -7.72 -6.50 17.41
N SER A 75 -6.41 -6.73 17.25
CA SER A 75 -5.41 -5.70 17.50
C SER A 75 -4.13 -5.91 16.70
N LEU A 76 -3.35 -4.85 16.57
CA LEU A 76 -2.00 -4.93 16.01
C LEU A 76 -1.10 -5.91 16.78
N ASN A 77 -1.14 -5.89 18.11
CA ASN A 77 -0.32 -6.79 18.93
C ASN A 77 -0.69 -8.26 18.72
N GLU A 78 -1.98 -8.56 18.52
CA GLU A 78 -2.43 -9.89 18.17
C GLU A 78 -1.94 -10.28 16.77
N TYR A 79 -2.04 -9.38 15.78
CA TYR A 79 -1.51 -9.60 14.44
C TYR A 79 -0.04 -10.03 14.49
N VAL A 80 0.81 -9.23 15.17
CA VAL A 80 2.26 -9.47 15.26
C VAL A 80 2.55 -10.84 15.88
N LYS A 81 1.79 -11.24 16.90
CA LYS A 81 1.94 -12.55 17.56
C LYS A 81 1.51 -13.74 16.69
N VAL A 82 0.53 -13.56 15.81
CA VAL A 82 0.08 -14.62 14.90
C VAL A 82 1.07 -14.77 13.75
N SER A 83 1.51 -13.67 13.16
CA SER A 83 2.44 -13.68 12.02
C SER A 83 3.85 -14.11 12.39
N SER A 84 4.24 -14.06 13.67
CA SER A 84 5.54 -14.55 14.13
C SER A 84 5.65 -16.08 14.27
N LYS A 85 4.58 -16.84 13.96
CA LYS A 85 4.52 -18.31 14.12
C LYS A 85 4.66 -19.09 12.79
N ASP A 86 5.49 -18.59 11.87
CA ASP A 86 5.65 -19.17 10.52
C ASP A 86 4.34 -19.24 9.70
N LEU A 87 3.39 -18.37 10.02
CA LEU A 87 2.13 -18.22 9.29
C LEU A 87 2.16 -16.90 8.52
N SER A 88 1.87 -16.96 7.22
CA SER A 88 1.66 -15.76 6.42
C SER A 88 0.22 -15.29 6.61
N VAL A 89 0.02 -14.06 7.05
CA VAL A 89 -1.31 -13.50 7.28
C VAL A 89 -1.52 -12.28 6.39
N GLU A 90 -2.52 -12.32 5.50
CA GLU A 90 -2.88 -11.18 4.65
C GLU A 90 -4.28 -10.65 4.99
N ILE A 91 -4.53 -9.36 4.75
CA ILE A 91 -5.88 -8.82 4.86
C ILE A 91 -6.70 -9.26 3.65
N GLU A 92 -7.86 -9.86 3.95
CA GLU A 92 -8.88 -10.22 2.98
C GLU A 92 -9.89 -9.06 2.79
N ASN A 93 -10.37 -8.48 3.89
CA ASN A 93 -11.25 -7.31 3.87
C ASN A 93 -10.76 -6.29 4.88
N VAL A 94 -10.44 -5.08 4.42
CA VAL A 94 -9.90 -4.02 5.27
C VAL A 94 -10.97 -2.99 5.57
N LYS A 95 -11.10 -2.66 6.86
CA LYS A 95 -11.82 -1.49 7.33
C LYS A 95 -10.82 -0.54 7.96
N PHE A 96 -10.96 0.74 7.65
CA PHE A 96 -10.16 1.76 8.31
C PHE A 96 -10.96 2.45 9.41
N THR A 97 -10.27 2.94 10.42
CA THR A 97 -10.84 3.71 11.52
C THR A 97 -11.46 5.02 11.02
N SER A 98 -12.38 5.59 11.79
CA SER A 98 -12.98 6.90 11.49
C SER A 98 -11.93 8.01 11.36
N ASP A 99 -10.86 7.92 12.15
CA ASP A 99 -9.79 8.92 12.20
C ASP A 99 -8.99 8.94 10.91
N PHE A 100 -8.80 7.78 10.28
CA PHE A 100 -8.18 7.69 8.96
C PHE A 100 -8.99 8.43 7.89
N ARG A 101 -10.33 8.35 7.93
CA ARG A 101 -11.20 9.05 6.95
C ARG A 101 -11.02 10.57 6.99
N GLN A 102 -10.56 11.12 8.11
CA GLN A 102 -10.32 12.57 8.27
C GLN A 102 -9.03 13.04 7.56
N HIS A 103 -8.11 12.13 7.24
CA HIS A 103 -6.84 12.51 6.61
C HIS A 103 -6.97 12.75 5.10
N GLU A 104 -8.04 12.25 4.46
CA GLU A 104 -8.40 12.50 3.05
C GLU A 104 -7.22 12.37 2.06
N TYR A 105 -6.29 11.45 2.30
CA TYR A 105 -5.17 11.25 1.38
C TYR A 105 -5.64 10.58 0.07
N ASP A 106 -5.20 11.13 -1.05
CA ASP A 106 -5.38 10.55 -2.38
C ASP A 106 -4.38 9.43 -2.65
N LEU A 107 -3.22 9.43 -1.98
CA LEU A 107 -2.19 8.41 -2.10
C LEU A 107 -1.45 8.25 -0.77
N PHE A 108 -1.44 7.03 -0.23
CA PHE A 108 -0.76 6.74 1.02
C PHE A 108 -0.24 5.30 1.07
N ILE A 109 0.71 5.07 1.97
CA ILE A 109 1.23 3.73 2.28
C ILE A 109 0.63 3.29 3.60
N LEU A 110 0.13 2.06 3.64
CA LEU A 110 -0.25 1.43 4.91
C LEU A 110 1.02 1.20 5.73
N PRO A 111 1.11 1.71 6.97
CA PRO A 111 2.24 1.42 7.84
C PRO A 111 2.24 -0.09 8.07
N ALA A 112 3.37 -0.72 7.73
CA ALA A 112 3.58 -2.13 7.99
C ALA A 112 4.37 -2.24 9.29
N PRO A 113 3.77 -2.73 10.38
CA PRO A 113 4.54 -3.33 11.46
C PRO A 113 4.93 -4.72 10.97
N ILE A 114 6.09 -4.82 10.30
CA ILE A 114 6.73 -6.08 9.90
C ILE A 114 6.05 -6.71 8.66
N TYR A 115 6.55 -6.37 7.46
CA TYR A 115 6.28 -7.01 6.15
C TYR A 115 4.84 -7.03 5.59
N LEU A 116 3.82 -6.65 6.35
CA LEU A 116 2.42 -6.80 5.91
C LEU A 116 2.04 -6.07 4.63
N PHE A 117 2.43 -4.80 4.49
CA PHE A 117 1.79 -3.91 3.52
C PHE A 117 2.79 -2.94 2.89
N HIS A 118 3.57 -3.42 1.94
CA HIS A 118 4.10 -2.52 0.90
C HIS A 118 3.00 -2.14 -0.11
N LYS A 119 1.75 -2.01 0.37
CA LYS A 119 0.59 -1.64 -0.44
C LYS A 119 0.47 -0.13 -0.42
N ILE A 120 0.58 0.45 -1.61
CA ILE A 120 0.23 1.85 -1.85
C ILE A 120 -1.27 1.86 -2.13
N ILE A 121 -2.02 2.60 -1.33
CA ILE A 121 -3.45 2.79 -1.51
C ILE A 121 -3.67 4.15 -2.18
N LEU A 122 -4.55 4.17 -3.16
CA LEU A 122 -4.86 5.36 -3.94
C LEU A 122 -6.38 5.58 -4.01
N SER A 123 -6.81 6.84 -4.02
CA SER A 123 -8.22 7.19 -4.11
C SER A 123 -8.80 6.84 -5.50
N LYS A 124 -10.11 6.58 -5.55
CA LYS A 124 -10.81 6.37 -6.82
C LYS A 124 -10.62 7.55 -7.79
N ARG A 125 -10.56 8.78 -7.28
CA ARG A 125 -10.29 9.98 -8.07
C ARG A 125 -8.92 9.90 -8.73
N LEU A 126 -7.88 9.59 -7.96
CA LEU A 126 -6.52 9.44 -8.49
C LEU A 126 -6.42 8.29 -9.49
N ALA A 127 -7.08 7.16 -9.24
CA ALA A 127 -7.15 6.03 -10.18
C ALA A 127 -7.69 6.45 -11.56
N LEU A 128 -8.84 7.14 -11.55
CA LEU A 128 -9.49 7.62 -12.77
C LEU A 128 -8.67 8.68 -13.50
N SER A 129 -7.93 9.51 -12.77
CA SER A 129 -7.04 10.48 -13.39
C SER A 129 -5.83 9.80 -14.03
N LEU A 130 -5.20 8.82 -13.36
CA LEU A 130 -4.10 8.04 -13.93
C LEU A 130 -4.49 7.33 -15.24
N GLN A 131 -5.74 6.88 -15.38
CA GLN A 131 -6.28 6.32 -16.64
C GLN A 131 -6.24 7.30 -17.81
N LYS A 132 -6.43 8.58 -17.54
CA LYS A 132 -6.50 9.65 -18.55
C LYS A 132 -5.12 10.23 -18.85
N THR A 133 -4.14 9.95 -18.00
CA THR A 133 -2.78 10.48 -18.08
C THR A 133 -1.93 9.64 -19.04
N LYS A 134 -1.02 10.30 -19.79
CA LYS A 134 -0.07 9.62 -20.70
C LYS A 134 1.11 8.99 -19.94
N ILE A 135 0.83 8.07 -19.01
CA ILE A 135 1.84 7.24 -18.35
C ILE A 135 2.04 5.92 -19.10
N THR A 136 3.24 5.33 -19.00
CA THR A 136 3.57 4.10 -19.73
C THR A 136 2.66 2.93 -19.32
N SER A 137 2.50 2.71 -18.02
CA SER A 137 1.57 1.72 -17.48
C SER A 137 1.39 1.94 -15.98
N TYR A 138 0.28 1.46 -15.45
CA TYR A 138 0.06 1.28 -14.02
C TYR A 138 -0.89 0.09 -13.83
N ARG A 139 -0.86 -0.51 -12.64
CA ARG A 139 -1.75 -1.60 -12.26
C ARG A 139 -2.25 -1.36 -10.86
N TYR A 140 -3.53 -1.58 -10.65
CA TYR A 140 -4.13 -1.56 -9.32
C TYR A 140 -5.18 -2.66 -9.25
N LYS A 141 -5.57 -3.00 -8.03
CA LYS A 141 -6.74 -3.82 -7.75
C LYS A 141 -7.62 -3.04 -6.81
N GLU A 142 -8.92 -3.25 -6.92
CA GLU A 142 -9.84 -2.73 -5.91
C GLU A 142 -9.53 -3.38 -4.57
N LEU A 143 -9.57 -2.56 -3.53
CA LEU A 143 -9.37 -3.02 -2.17
C LEU A 143 -10.68 -3.65 -1.70
N PRO A 144 -10.74 -4.96 -1.42
CA PRO A 144 -12.00 -5.62 -1.10
C PRO A 144 -12.62 -5.02 0.17
N GLY A 145 -13.91 -4.69 0.10
CA GLY A 145 -14.66 -4.12 1.23
C GLY A 145 -14.51 -2.61 1.41
N TRP A 146 -13.91 -1.89 0.46
CA TRP A 146 -13.80 -0.44 0.47
C TRP A 146 -14.98 0.22 -0.28
N GLU A 147 -16.04 0.58 0.46
CA GLU A 147 -17.14 1.47 0.03
C GLU A 147 -17.15 2.75 0.85
#